data_AF-A0A218U876-F1
#
_entry.id   AF-A0A218U876-F1
#
_cell.length_a   1.000
_cell.length_b   1.000
_cell.length_c   1.000
_cell.angle_alpha   90.00
_cell.angle_beta   90.00
_cell.angle_gamma   90.00
#
_symmetry.space_group_name_H-M   'P 1'
#
loop_
_entity.id
_entity.type
_entity.pdbx_description
1 polymer ?
#
loop_
_entity_poly.entity_id
_entity_poly.type
_entity_poly.pdbx_seq_one_letter_code
_entity_poly.pdbx_strand_id
1 'polypeptide(L)'
;MSGCGGPAKSRVTVPKRVWEFVTRERAARLALLAQEARVRILVDGETPELYVLQLCATPPGGAALCPARKALKALLKETEKELKKRGQRPAEPPGARPEPPAGAAGCPGAARDEEPERQCPICLGEMRGPRTLERCRHSFCGECIARALQVRSACPVCGRFYGQLVGNQPPDGRMLVSRDAALPLPGYEAFGTIIIQFGYPDPTYLARVQEELRAKGITED
;
A
#
# COMPACT_ATOMS: atom_id res chain seq x y z
N MET A 1 -10.58 -37.44 6.50
CA MET A 1 -10.40 -36.48 5.39
C MET A 1 -11.54 -35.49 5.41
N SER A 2 -11.27 -34.21 5.73
CA SER A 2 -12.03 -33.00 5.31
C SER A 2 -11.54 -31.83 6.15
N GLY A 3 -10.57 -31.08 5.62
CA GLY A 3 -10.04 -29.89 6.28
C GLY A 3 -11.00 -28.71 6.14
N CYS A 4 -11.61 -28.30 7.26
CA CYS A 4 -12.37 -27.07 7.40
C CYS A 4 -11.55 -25.88 6.87
N GLY A 5 -12.05 -25.24 5.81
CA GLY A 5 -11.42 -24.08 5.21
C GLY A 5 -11.77 -22.82 5.99
N GLY A 6 -10.81 -22.27 6.73
CA GLY A 6 -10.97 -20.97 7.39
C GLY A 6 -11.27 -19.82 6.41
N PRO A 7 -11.75 -18.67 6.92
CA PRO A 7 -12.26 -17.52 6.16
C PRO A 7 -11.24 -16.88 5.20
N ALA A 8 -9.95 -17.17 5.35
CA ALA A 8 -8.90 -16.69 4.46
C ALA A 8 -8.98 -17.27 3.04
N LYS A 9 -9.69 -18.39 2.82
CA LYS A 9 -9.70 -19.11 1.53
C LYS A 9 -10.68 -18.53 0.49
N SER A 10 -11.52 -17.55 0.82
CA SER A 10 -12.48 -16.92 -0.10
C SER A 10 -12.11 -15.50 -0.55
N ARG A 11 -11.09 -14.87 0.06
CA ARG A 11 -10.72 -13.47 -0.22
C ARG A 11 -9.47 -13.33 -1.11
N VAL A 12 -9.46 -12.29 -1.96
CA VAL A 12 -8.32 -11.90 -2.81
C VAL A 12 -8.15 -10.39 -2.80
N THR A 13 -6.96 -9.89 -2.49
CA THR A 13 -6.63 -8.45 -2.60
C THR A 13 -5.99 -8.15 -3.96
N VAL A 14 -6.40 -7.06 -4.59
CA VAL A 14 -5.96 -6.67 -5.95
C VAL A 14 -5.81 -5.15 -6.07
N PRO A 15 -4.80 -4.61 -6.79
CA PRO A 15 -4.72 -3.18 -7.09
C PRO A 15 -5.90 -2.72 -7.96
N LYS A 16 -6.45 -1.52 -7.70
CA LYS A 16 -7.61 -0.98 -8.43
C LYS A 16 -7.43 -1.01 -9.93
N ARG A 17 -6.32 -0.47 -10.42
CA ARG A 17 -5.95 -0.45 -11.84
C ARG A 17 -6.00 -1.83 -12.52
N VAL A 18 -5.65 -2.89 -11.78
CA VAL A 18 -5.65 -4.26 -12.30
C VAL A 18 -7.08 -4.79 -12.35
N TRP A 19 -7.86 -4.56 -11.28
CA TRP A 19 -9.25 -4.99 -11.23
C TRP A 19 -10.12 -4.28 -12.29
N GLU A 20 -10.01 -2.96 -12.40
CA GLU A 20 -10.72 -2.15 -13.38
C GLU A 20 -10.42 -2.58 -14.81
N PHE A 21 -9.14 -2.85 -15.11
CA PHE A 21 -8.74 -3.39 -16.41
C PHE A 21 -9.36 -4.78 -16.64
N VAL A 22 -9.35 -5.67 -15.66
CA VAL A 22 -9.97 -7.00 -15.80
C VAL A 22 -11.47 -6.89 -16.03
N THR A 23 -12.17 -6.04 -15.29
CA THR A 23 -13.62 -5.86 -15.43
C THR A 23 -14.01 -5.17 -16.73
N ARG A 24 -13.12 -4.38 -17.33
CA ARG A 24 -13.37 -3.66 -18.59
C ARG A 24 -12.94 -4.47 -19.81
N GLU A 25 -11.69 -4.89 -19.84
CA GLU A 25 -11.04 -5.47 -21.02
C GLU A 25 -11.04 -7.01 -21.02
N ARG A 26 -11.29 -7.63 -19.86
CA ARG A 26 -11.27 -9.10 -19.70
C ARG A 26 -12.55 -9.64 -19.06
N ALA A 27 -13.65 -8.89 -19.17
CA ALA A 27 -14.95 -9.22 -18.57
C ALA A 27 -15.43 -10.63 -18.95
N ALA A 28 -15.29 -11.02 -20.22
CA ALA A 28 -15.69 -12.35 -20.70
C ALA A 28 -14.87 -13.48 -20.05
N ARG A 29 -13.54 -13.32 -19.91
CA ARG A 29 -12.68 -14.31 -19.23
C ARG A 29 -13.02 -14.39 -17.73
N LEU A 30 -13.34 -13.27 -17.11
CA LEU A 30 -13.78 -13.23 -15.71
C LEU A 30 -15.14 -13.93 -15.53
N ALA A 31 -16.09 -13.70 -16.43
CA ALA A 31 -17.42 -14.31 -16.41
C ALA A 31 -17.37 -15.83 -16.62
N LEU A 32 -16.57 -16.30 -17.57
CA LEU A 32 -16.34 -17.73 -17.79
C LEU A 32 -15.74 -18.40 -16.55
N LEU A 33 -14.72 -17.80 -15.95
CA LEU A 33 -14.11 -18.29 -14.72
C LEU A 33 -15.15 -18.40 -13.58
N ALA A 34 -15.96 -17.36 -13.40
CA ALA A 34 -17.02 -17.32 -12.38
C ALA A 34 -18.07 -18.41 -12.62
N GLN A 35 -18.47 -18.63 -13.87
CA GLN A 35 -19.44 -19.65 -14.28
C GLN A 35 -18.89 -21.07 -14.06
N GLU A 36 -17.70 -21.38 -14.59
CA GLU A 36 -17.04 -22.68 -14.48
C GLU A 36 -16.79 -23.07 -13.02
N ALA A 37 -16.34 -22.10 -12.22
CA ALA A 37 -16.08 -22.32 -10.81
C ALA A 37 -17.32 -22.24 -9.92
N ARG A 38 -18.49 -21.87 -10.49
CA ARG A 38 -19.76 -21.68 -9.77
C ARG A 38 -19.62 -20.73 -8.58
N VAL A 39 -18.96 -19.59 -8.81
CA VAL A 39 -18.73 -18.54 -7.82
C VAL A 39 -19.21 -17.19 -8.32
N ARG A 40 -19.66 -16.34 -7.39
CA ARG A 40 -19.80 -14.90 -7.60
C ARG A 40 -18.58 -14.21 -7.01
N ILE A 41 -18.05 -13.23 -7.73
CA ILE A 41 -16.93 -12.40 -7.27
C ILE A 41 -17.50 -11.02 -6.96
N LEU A 42 -17.37 -10.59 -5.71
CA LEU A 42 -17.91 -9.33 -5.20
C LEU A 42 -16.77 -8.49 -4.63
N VAL A 43 -16.90 -7.17 -4.67
CA VAL A 43 -16.02 -6.26 -3.93
C VAL A 43 -16.56 -6.18 -2.50
N ASP A 44 -15.74 -6.62 -1.55
CA ASP A 44 -16.05 -6.73 -0.12
C ASP A 44 -15.36 -5.64 0.71
N GLY A 45 -14.39 -4.94 0.12
CA GLY A 45 -13.75 -3.78 0.73
C GLY A 45 -12.95 -2.98 -0.28
N GLU A 46 -12.85 -1.68 -0.05
CA GLU A 46 -12.15 -0.73 -0.91
C GLU A 46 -11.24 0.16 -0.08
N THR A 47 -10.04 0.41 -0.61
CA THR A 47 -9.08 1.41 -0.14
C THR A 47 -8.70 2.30 -1.33
N PRO A 48 -7.95 3.42 -1.17
CA PRO A 48 -7.54 4.23 -2.33
C PRO A 48 -6.81 3.43 -3.42
N GLU A 49 -6.00 2.43 -3.04
CA GLU A 49 -5.10 1.71 -3.96
C GLU A 49 -5.56 0.28 -4.31
N LEU A 50 -6.39 -0.34 -3.46
CA LEU A 50 -6.71 -1.77 -3.53
C LEU A 50 -8.20 -2.06 -3.36
N TYR A 51 -8.68 -3.11 -4.03
CA TYR A 51 -9.94 -3.80 -3.72
C TYR A 51 -9.66 -5.12 -2.97
N VAL A 52 -10.58 -5.48 -2.08
CA VAL A 52 -10.69 -6.81 -1.46
C VAL A 52 -11.88 -7.51 -2.09
N LEU A 53 -11.61 -8.58 -2.84
CA LEU A 53 -12.61 -9.38 -3.53
C LEU A 53 -13.00 -10.57 -2.67
N GLN A 54 -14.30 -10.86 -2.59
CA GLN A 54 -14.87 -12.04 -1.93
C GLN A 54 -15.49 -12.97 -2.97
N LEU A 55 -15.15 -14.26 -2.87
CA LEU A 55 -15.75 -15.32 -3.68
C LEU A 55 -16.87 -16.01 -2.88
N CYS A 56 -18.09 -15.95 -3.42
CA CYS A 56 -19.27 -16.59 -2.85
C CYS A 56 -19.71 -17.77 -3.73
N ALA A 57 -19.99 -18.93 -3.13
CA ALA A 57 -20.53 -20.07 -3.87
C ALA A 57 -21.94 -19.78 -4.42
N THR A 58 -22.24 -20.24 -5.64
CA THR A 58 -23.61 -20.19 -6.19
C THR A 58 -24.34 -21.53 -5.99
N PRO A 59 -25.47 -21.59 -5.25
CA PRO A 59 -26.29 -22.80 -5.16
C PRO A 59 -27.01 -23.10 -6.50
N PRO A 60 -27.40 -24.37 -6.78
CA PRO A 60 -27.30 -25.58 -5.95
C PRO A 60 -26.06 -26.40 -6.33
N GLY A 61 -25.00 -26.31 -5.54
CA GLY A 61 -23.75 -27.04 -5.79
C GLY A 61 -22.60 -26.46 -4.97
N GLY A 62 -21.84 -27.32 -4.30
CA GLY A 62 -20.67 -26.89 -3.53
C GLY A 62 -19.64 -26.23 -4.45
N ALA A 63 -19.13 -25.06 -4.05
CA ALA A 63 -18.10 -24.37 -4.82
C ALA A 63 -16.70 -24.90 -4.51
N ALA A 64 -15.90 -25.08 -5.56
CA ALA A 64 -14.48 -25.32 -5.46
C ALA A 64 -13.75 -23.98 -5.22
N LEU A 65 -13.96 -23.35 -4.05
CA LEU A 65 -13.44 -22.01 -3.74
C LEU A 65 -11.91 -21.92 -3.87
N CYS A 66 -11.19 -23.00 -3.53
CA CYS A 66 -9.73 -23.04 -3.64
C CYS A 66 -9.24 -22.97 -5.11
N PRO A 67 -9.71 -23.85 -6.03
CA PRO A 67 -9.45 -23.71 -7.47
C PRO A 67 -9.89 -22.36 -8.05
N ALA A 68 -11.09 -21.89 -7.69
CA ALA A 68 -11.62 -20.59 -8.15
C ALA A 68 -10.70 -19.43 -7.77
N ARG A 69 -10.25 -19.40 -6.50
CA ARG A 69 -9.29 -18.40 -6.01
C ARG A 69 -7.95 -18.48 -6.75
N LYS A 70 -7.48 -19.70 -7.03
CA LYS A 70 -6.21 -19.91 -7.76
C LYS A 70 -6.30 -19.40 -9.19
N ALA A 71 -7.39 -19.72 -9.90
CA ALA A 71 -7.65 -19.24 -11.25
C ALA A 71 -7.77 -17.71 -11.29
N LEU A 72 -8.50 -17.11 -10.34
CA LEU A 72 -8.64 -15.66 -10.26
C LEU A 72 -7.29 -14.99 -10.03
N LYS A 73 -6.49 -15.48 -9.08
CA LYS A 73 -5.13 -14.98 -8.84
C LYS A 73 -4.23 -15.10 -10.08
N ALA A 74 -4.38 -16.16 -10.87
CA ALA A 74 -3.63 -16.31 -12.11
C ALA A 74 -4.02 -15.24 -13.15
N LEU A 75 -5.32 -15.02 -13.36
CA LEU A 75 -5.83 -13.98 -14.27
C LEU A 75 -5.35 -12.57 -13.86
N LEU A 76 -5.42 -12.27 -12.57
CA LEU A 76 -4.96 -10.98 -12.01
C LEU A 76 -3.45 -10.79 -12.21
N LYS A 77 -2.64 -11.83 -11.93
CA LYS A 77 -1.18 -11.79 -12.09
C LYS A 77 -0.75 -11.70 -13.56
N GLU A 78 -1.47 -12.36 -14.47
CA GLU A 78 -1.28 -12.23 -15.92
C GLU A 78 -1.51 -10.78 -16.36
N THR A 79 -2.60 -10.19 -15.90
CA THR A 79 -2.96 -8.79 -16.19
C THR A 79 -1.95 -7.80 -15.61
N GLU A 80 -1.49 -8.01 -14.39
CA GLU A 80 -0.49 -7.14 -13.76
C GLU A 80 0.84 -7.16 -14.54
N LYS A 81 1.28 -8.34 -15.01
CA LYS A 81 2.47 -8.45 -15.87
C LYS A 81 2.27 -7.73 -17.20
N GLU A 82 1.08 -7.83 -17.79
CA GLU A 82 0.75 -7.16 -19.04
C GLU A 82 0.76 -5.63 -18.88
N LEU A 83 0.10 -5.10 -17.85
CA LEU A 83 0.09 -3.66 -17.56
C LEU A 83 1.51 -3.14 -17.29
N LYS A 84 2.32 -3.92 -16.57
CA LYS A 84 3.74 -3.59 -16.36
C LYS A 84 4.51 -3.59 -17.68
N LYS A 85 4.26 -4.55 -18.59
CA LYS A 85 4.90 -4.59 -19.93
C LYS A 85 4.45 -3.42 -20.82
N ARG A 86 3.16 -3.05 -20.78
CA ARG A 86 2.60 -1.91 -21.52
C ARG A 86 3.20 -0.59 -21.04
N GLY A 87 3.38 -0.40 -19.74
CA GLY A 87 4.03 0.78 -19.17
C GLY A 87 5.55 0.86 -19.35
N GLN A 88 6.19 -0.14 -19.98
CA GLN A 88 7.64 -0.17 -20.26
C GLN A 88 7.97 -0.12 -21.76
N ARG A 89 6.97 -0.06 -22.66
CA ARG A 89 7.23 0.25 -24.08
C ARG A 89 7.50 1.75 -24.20
N PRO A 90 8.55 2.17 -24.94
CA PRO A 90 8.62 3.54 -25.43
C PRO A 90 7.33 3.84 -26.19
N ALA A 91 6.79 5.04 -26.02
CA ALA A 91 5.68 5.51 -26.85
C ALA A 91 6.13 5.46 -28.32
N GLU A 92 5.52 4.60 -29.13
CA GLU A 92 5.59 4.75 -30.58
C GLU A 92 4.75 5.99 -30.96
N PRO A 93 5.30 6.93 -31.75
CA PRO A 93 4.51 8.05 -32.24
C PRO A 93 3.43 7.55 -33.21
N PRO A 94 2.25 8.18 -33.24
CA PRO A 94 1.18 7.78 -34.15
C PRO A 94 1.60 8.04 -35.60
N GLY A 95 1.15 7.13 -36.48
CA GLY A 95 1.66 6.93 -37.83
C GLY A 95 1.65 8.16 -38.75
N ALA A 96 2.71 8.24 -39.55
CA ALA A 96 2.83 9.15 -40.68
C ALA A 96 1.75 8.85 -41.73
N ARG A 97 0.96 9.87 -42.06
CA ARG A 97 0.24 9.96 -43.34
C ARG A 97 1.14 10.68 -44.35
N PRO A 98 1.15 10.31 -45.64
CA PRO A 98 1.93 11.04 -46.64
C PRO A 98 1.28 12.39 -46.96
N GLU A 99 2.10 13.44 -46.97
CA GLU A 99 1.73 14.80 -47.36
C GLU A 99 1.66 14.97 -48.90
N PRO A 100 0.84 15.90 -49.44
CA PRO A 100 1.06 16.51 -50.75
C PRO A 100 1.88 17.81 -50.63
N PRO A 101 2.51 18.31 -51.72
CA PRO A 101 3.64 19.23 -51.60
C PRO A 101 3.29 20.72 -51.60
N ALA A 102 4.17 21.44 -50.89
CA ALA A 102 4.75 22.76 -51.14
C ALA A 102 3.84 23.99 -51.35
N GLY A 103 3.93 24.94 -50.41
CA GLY A 103 3.50 26.33 -50.58
C GLY A 103 4.01 27.25 -49.47
N ALA A 104 4.81 28.24 -49.85
CA ALA A 104 5.56 29.22 -49.08
C ALA A 104 4.84 30.00 -47.94
N ALA A 105 5.63 30.39 -46.92
CA ALA A 105 5.86 31.78 -46.43
C ALA A 105 5.85 31.96 -44.88
N GLY A 106 6.92 32.55 -44.33
CA GLY A 106 6.85 33.54 -43.23
C GLY A 106 7.05 33.09 -41.77
N CYS A 107 8.03 33.72 -41.10
CA CYS A 107 8.50 33.59 -39.70
C CYS A 107 7.55 34.17 -38.61
N PRO A 108 7.97 34.40 -37.34
CA PRO A 108 8.48 33.49 -36.30
C PRO A 108 7.66 33.60 -34.98
N GLY A 109 7.76 32.61 -34.10
CA GLY A 109 7.19 32.71 -32.74
C GLY A 109 7.63 31.56 -31.85
N ALA A 110 8.73 31.78 -31.13
CA ALA A 110 9.32 30.82 -30.22
C ALA A 110 8.46 30.59 -28.96
N ALA A 111 8.44 29.31 -28.57
CA ALA A 111 8.47 28.80 -27.21
C ALA A 111 7.40 29.30 -26.22
N ARG A 112 6.45 28.41 -25.92
CA ARG A 112 6.20 27.95 -24.55
C ARG A 112 5.79 26.47 -24.60
N ASP A 113 6.77 25.58 -24.51
CA ASP A 113 6.53 24.26 -23.93
C ASP A 113 6.24 24.49 -22.44
N GLU A 114 5.00 24.26 -22.03
CA GLU A 114 4.67 24.16 -20.61
C GLU A 114 5.25 22.81 -20.13
N GLU A 115 6.39 22.86 -19.43
CA GLU A 115 7.04 21.70 -18.77
C GLU A 115 6.64 21.66 -17.27
N PRO A 116 5.45 21.15 -16.86
CA PRO A 116 5.06 21.09 -15.45
C PRO A 116 5.61 19.86 -14.72
N GLU A 117 6.84 19.40 -15.01
CA GLU A 117 7.36 18.13 -14.46
C GLU A 117 8.61 18.24 -13.58
N ARG A 118 9.04 19.45 -13.21
CA ARG A 118 10.29 19.66 -12.45
C ARG A 118 10.14 20.29 -11.07
N GLN A 119 8.94 20.35 -10.50
CA GLN A 119 8.76 20.91 -9.15
C GLN A 119 8.96 19.85 -8.06
N CYS A 120 9.81 20.13 -7.09
CA CYS A 120 10.03 19.26 -5.94
C CYS A 120 8.86 19.36 -4.96
N PRO A 121 8.21 18.24 -4.58
CA PRO A 121 7.08 18.26 -3.64
C PRO A 121 7.42 18.70 -2.21
N ILE A 122 8.71 18.82 -1.85
CA ILE A 122 9.16 19.19 -0.50
C ILE A 122 9.45 20.70 -0.42
N CYS A 123 10.28 21.22 -1.32
CA CYS A 123 10.62 22.66 -1.30
C CYS A 123 9.73 23.51 -2.20
N LEU A 124 8.85 22.88 -2.99
CA LEU A 124 7.97 23.55 -3.97
C LEU A 124 8.74 24.38 -5.01
N GLY A 125 10.05 24.16 -5.17
CA GLY A 125 10.89 24.80 -6.19
C GLY A 125 11.35 23.82 -7.26
N GLU A 126 12.18 24.29 -8.18
CA GLU A 126 12.80 23.43 -9.20
C GLU A 126 13.64 22.30 -8.58
N MET A 127 13.57 21.10 -9.18
CA MET A 127 14.33 19.94 -8.75
C MET A 127 15.84 20.12 -8.98
N ARG A 128 16.57 20.37 -7.90
CA ARG A 128 18.05 20.44 -7.86
C ARG A 128 18.63 19.10 -7.44
N GLY A 129 19.49 18.52 -8.27
CA GLY A 129 20.12 17.21 -8.00
C GLY A 129 19.07 16.13 -7.69
N PRO A 130 18.18 15.81 -8.63
CA PRO A 130 17.03 14.96 -8.37
C PRO A 130 17.44 13.57 -7.90
N ARG A 131 16.78 13.10 -6.84
CA ARG A 131 16.91 11.74 -6.32
C ARG A 131 15.55 11.07 -6.34
N THR A 132 15.48 9.94 -7.03
CA THR A 132 14.28 9.12 -7.15
C THR A 132 14.34 7.97 -6.17
N LEU A 133 13.28 7.75 -5.39
CA LEU A 133 13.24 6.64 -4.45
C LEU A 133 12.90 5.31 -5.15
N GLU A 134 13.74 4.28 -5.00
CA GLU A 134 13.67 3.02 -5.76
C GLU A 134 12.30 2.30 -5.76
N ARG A 135 11.61 2.25 -4.60
CA ARG A 135 10.39 1.42 -4.43
C ARG A 135 9.10 2.10 -4.90
N CYS A 136 8.95 3.41 -4.70
CA CYS A 136 7.74 4.16 -5.08
C CYS A 136 7.97 5.15 -6.23
N ARG A 137 9.21 5.35 -6.67
CA ARG A 137 9.63 6.23 -7.78
C ARG A 137 9.20 7.70 -7.70
N HIS A 138 8.92 8.20 -6.49
CA HIS A 138 8.75 9.63 -6.28
C HIS A 138 10.13 10.31 -6.29
N SER A 139 10.22 11.43 -7.01
CA SER A 139 11.43 12.22 -7.19
C SER A 139 11.39 13.50 -6.38
N PHE A 140 12.54 13.89 -5.85
CA PHE A 140 12.72 15.07 -5.00
C PHE A 140 14.11 15.65 -5.23
N CYS A 141 14.37 16.88 -4.77
CA CYS A 141 15.76 17.33 -4.62
C CYS A 141 16.53 16.39 -3.68
N GLY A 142 17.78 16.08 -4.00
CA GLY A 142 18.62 15.16 -3.21
C GLY A 142 18.72 15.55 -1.74
N GLU A 143 18.94 16.84 -1.46
CA GLU A 143 18.98 17.36 -0.09
C GLU A 143 17.62 17.31 0.62
N CYS A 144 16.54 17.61 -0.11
CA CYS A 144 15.20 17.63 0.46
C CYS A 144 14.79 16.24 0.94
N ILE A 145 15.02 15.22 0.11
CA ILE A 145 14.71 13.85 0.51
C ILE A 145 15.67 13.30 1.57
N ALA A 146 16.94 13.71 1.56
CA ALA A 146 17.88 13.32 2.61
C ALA A 146 17.42 13.82 3.99
N ARG A 147 17.02 15.10 4.10
CA ARG A 147 16.47 15.67 5.35
C ARG A 147 15.15 15.01 5.75
N ALA A 148 14.24 14.82 4.80
CA ALA A 148 12.94 14.20 5.08
C ALA A 148 13.08 12.77 5.64
N LEU A 149 13.99 11.97 5.07
CA LEU A 149 14.23 10.59 5.51
C LEU A 149 14.87 10.49 6.90
N GLN A 150 15.53 11.56 7.38
CA GLN A 150 16.10 11.60 8.73
C GLN A 150 15.04 11.82 9.81
N VAL A 151 13.96 12.54 9.49
CA VAL A 151 12.81 12.73 10.41
C VAL A 151 11.93 11.50 10.41
N ARG A 152 11.59 11.01 9.22
CA ARG A 152 10.76 9.82 9.04
C ARG A 152 11.30 9.07 7.84
N SER A 153 11.68 7.82 8.05
CA SER A 153 12.17 6.91 7.03
C SER A 153 11.05 6.46 6.06
N ALA A 154 10.28 7.38 5.51
CA ALA A 154 9.16 7.15 4.61
C ALA A 154 9.10 8.22 3.51
N CYS A 155 8.59 7.83 2.34
CA CYS A 155 8.33 8.76 1.24
C CYS A 155 7.31 9.83 1.66
N PRO A 156 7.61 11.14 1.52
CA PRO A 156 6.66 12.22 1.85
C PRO A 156 5.38 12.22 1.03
N VAL A 157 5.38 11.63 -0.16
CA VAL A 157 4.22 11.63 -1.07
C VAL A 157 3.26 10.48 -0.80
N CYS A 158 3.77 9.28 -0.49
CA CYS A 158 2.95 8.07 -0.39
C CYS A 158 3.11 7.26 0.90
N GLY A 159 3.95 7.72 1.84
CA GLY A 159 4.16 7.06 3.13
C GLY A 159 4.92 5.74 3.06
N ARG A 160 5.44 5.35 1.89
CA ARG A 160 6.19 4.09 1.74
C ARG A 160 7.48 4.15 2.56
N PHE A 161 7.65 3.25 3.54
CA PHE A 161 8.84 3.20 4.41
C PHE A 161 10.10 2.69 3.70
N TYR A 162 11.24 3.33 3.95
CA TYR A 162 12.58 2.98 3.47
C TYR A 162 13.48 2.68 4.66
N GLY A 163 13.74 1.40 4.92
CA GLY A 163 14.44 0.94 6.12
C GLY A 163 13.50 0.27 7.12
N GLN A 164 13.99 0.05 8.33
CA GLN A 164 13.19 -0.49 9.43
C GLN A 164 12.43 0.64 10.12
N LEU A 165 11.12 0.48 10.29
CA LEU A 165 10.34 1.40 11.11
C LEU A 165 10.68 1.13 12.57
N VAL A 166 11.33 2.08 13.20
CA VAL A 166 11.66 2.05 14.63
C VAL A 166 10.95 3.22 15.30
N GLY A 167 10.34 2.98 16.45
CA GLY A 167 9.75 4.03 17.28
C GLY A 167 10.77 4.62 18.25
N ASN A 168 10.29 5.47 19.14
CA ASN A 168 11.06 6.04 20.25
C ASN A 168 10.86 5.25 21.56
N GLN A 169 10.59 3.94 21.48
CA GLN A 169 10.39 3.12 22.68
C GLN A 169 11.68 3.09 23.53
N PRO A 170 11.61 3.33 24.85
CA PRO A 170 12.77 3.27 25.73
C PRO A 170 13.48 1.91 25.65
N PRO A 171 14.82 1.88 25.67
CA PRO A 171 15.60 0.65 25.50
C PRO A 171 15.46 -0.32 26.68
N ASP A 172 15.07 0.18 27.86
CA ASP A 172 14.84 -0.55 29.10
C ASP A 172 13.39 -1.02 29.28
N GLY A 173 12.54 -0.80 28.27
CA GLY A 173 11.20 -1.35 28.20
C GLY A 173 11.20 -2.88 28.23
N ARG A 174 10.29 -3.47 28.98
CA ARG A 174 10.08 -4.91 29.13
C ARG A 174 8.71 -5.30 28.59
N MET A 175 8.66 -6.45 27.92
CA MET A 175 7.44 -7.10 27.47
C MET A 175 7.45 -8.53 28.01
N LEU A 176 6.48 -8.84 28.86
CA LEU A 176 6.29 -10.17 29.46
C LEU A 176 5.07 -10.81 28.81
N VAL A 177 5.23 -12.03 28.31
CA VAL A 177 4.16 -12.77 27.65
C VAL A 177 3.86 -14.03 28.43
N SER A 178 2.63 -14.19 28.87
CA SER A 178 2.12 -15.42 29.49
C SER A 178 0.85 -15.90 28.80
N ARG A 179 0.44 -17.13 29.10
CA ARG A 179 -0.79 -17.74 28.58
C ARG A 179 -1.60 -18.24 29.76
N ASP A 180 -2.88 -17.90 29.77
CA ASP A 180 -3.82 -18.33 30.79
C ASP A 180 -4.99 -19.06 30.13
N ALA A 181 -5.09 -20.36 30.36
CA ALA A 181 -6.16 -21.20 29.82
C ALA A 181 -7.50 -21.03 30.56
N ALA A 182 -7.46 -20.53 31.80
CA ALA A 182 -8.65 -20.36 32.64
C ALA A 182 -9.35 -19.01 32.41
N LEU A 183 -8.73 -18.11 31.66
CA LEU A 183 -9.25 -16.79 31.34
C LEU A 183 -9.68 -16.73 29.86
N PRO A 184 -10.91 -17.15 29.50
CA PRO A 184 -11.44 -16.93 28.15
C PRO A 184 -11.83 -15.46 27.94
N LEU A 185 -11.70 -14.98 26.70
CA LEU A 185 -12.22 -13.66 26.31
C LEU A 185 -13.65 -13.80 25.75
N PRO A 186 -14.51 -12.78 25.91
CA PRO A 186 -15.83 -12.76 25.28
C PRO A 186 -15.75 -12.98 23.76
N GLY A 187 -16.51 -13.95 23.25
CA GLY A 187 -16.51 -14.38 21.85
C GLY A 187 -15.41 -15.39 21.47
N TYR A 188 -14.56 -15.78 22.42
CA TYR A 188 -13.48 -16.77 22.24
C TYR A 188 -13.46 -17.79 23.38
N GLU A 189 -14.64 -18.22 23.85
CA GLU A 189 -14.83 -19.03 25.06
C GLU A 189 -14.14 -20.40 25.01
N ALA A 190 -13.88 -20.92 23.80
CA ALA A 190 -13.19 -22.19 23.59
C ALA A 190 -11.65 -22.10 23.69
N PHE A 191 -11.10 -20.91 23.94
CA PHE A 191 -9.65 -20.65 23.94
C PHE A 191 -9.20 -19.98 25.24
N GLY A 192 -7.93 -20.16 25.60
CA GLY A 192 -7.27 -19.36 26.63
C GLY A 192 -6.83 -17.98 26.11
N THR A 193 -6.32 -17.15 27.02
CA THR A 193 -5.83 -15.79 26.72
C THR A 193 -4.31 -15.73 26.71
N ILE A 194 -3.77 -14.98 25.74
CA ILE A 194 -2.38 -14.53 25.77
C ILE A 194 -2.35 -13.19 26.52
N ILE A 195 -1.65 -13.15 27.64
CA ILE A 195 -1.50 -11.94 28.46
C ILE A 195 -0.16 -11.32 28.11
N ILE A 196 -0.18 -10.06 27.69
CA ILE A 196 1.01 -9.28 27.37
C ILE A 196 1.09 -8.13 28.37
N GLN A 197 2.12 -8.12 29.21
CA GLN A 197 2.38 -7.07 30.20
C GLN A 197 3.57 -6.24 29.75
N PHE A 198 3.42 -4.92 29.79
CA PHE A 198 4.47 -3.97 29.44
C PHE A 198 4.96 -3.23 30.69
N GLY A 199 6.27 -2.98 30.78
CA GLY A 199 6.86 -2.19 31.86
C GLY A 199 8.00 -1.32 31.34
N TYR A 200 7.99 -0.04 31.70
CA TYR A 200 8.99 0.94 31.28
C TYR A 200 9.56 1.60 32.54
N PRO A 201 10.51 0.94 33.23
CA PRO A 201 11.09 1.49 34.43
C PRO A 201 11.83 2.78 34.09
N ASP A 202 11.73 3.78 34.96
CA ASP A 202 12.43 5.04 34.78
C ASP A 202 13.09 5.44 36.10
N PRO A 203 14.39 5.16 36.29
CA PRO A 203 15.09 5.44 37.54
C PRO A 203 15.18 6.95 37.83
N THR A 204 14.98 7.80 36.82
CA THR A 204 15.06 9.26 36.96
C THR A 204 13.71 9.93 37.18
N TYR A 205 12.60 9.18 37.12
CA TYR A 205 11.25 9.72 37.22
C TYR A 205 11.06 10.61 38.45
N LEU A 206 11.41 10.10 39.64
CA LEU A 206 11.24 10.85 40.88
C LEU A 206 12.04 12.16 40.89
N ALA A 207 13.29 12.11 40.45
CA ALA A 207 14.15 13.29 40.39
C ALA A 207 13.58 14.36 39.44
N ARG A 208 13.08 13.96 38.26
CA ARG A 208 12.43 14.88 37.32
C ARG A 208 11.16 15.50 37.91
N VAL A 209 10.33 14.69 38.57
CA VAL A 209 9.10 15.18 39.22
C VAL A 209 9.44 16.18 40.33
N GLN A 210 10.45 15.90 41.16
CA GLN A 210 10.90 16.84 42.20
C GLN A 210 11.41 18.16 41.60
N GLU A 211 12.16 18.11 40.49
CA GLU A 211 12.60 19.33 39.79
C GLU A 211 11.42 20.13 39.23
N GLU A 212 10.46 19.45 38.61
CA GLU A 212 9.24 20.08 38.08
C GLU A 212 8.38 20.72 39.19
N LEU A 213 8.27 20.07 40.35
CA LEU A 213 7.56 20.60 41.51
C LEU A 213 8.29 21.82 42.10
N ARG A 214 9.62 21.75 42.24
CA ARG A 214 10.43 22.89 42.70
C ARG A 214 10.31 24.08 41.75
N ALA A 215 10.34 23.85 40.44
CA ALA A 215 10.13 24.90 39.43
C ALA A 215 8.74 25.55 39.53
N LYS A 216 7.77 24.85 40.12
CA LYS A 216 6.42 25.37 40.43
C LYS A 216 6.30 25.96 41.84
N GLY A 217 7.40 25.99 42.62
CA GLY A 217 7.43 26.53 43.98
C GLY A 217 6.85 25.60 45.05
N ILE A 218 6.68 24.30 44.75
CA ILE A 218 6.20 23.30 45.70
C ILE A 218 7.43 22.64 46.34
N THR A 219 7.67 22.94 47.61
CA THR A 219 8.75 22.35 48.42
C THR A 219 8.18 21.42 49.49
N GLU A 220 8.97 20.43 49.92
CA GLU A 220 8.67 19.67 51.13
C GLU A 220 8.99 20.60 52.31
N ASP A 221 7.97 21.26 52.86
CA ASP A 221 8.07 22.12 54.04
C ASP A 221 8.51 21.34 55.30
#